data_AF-A0A960DNN5-F1
#
_entry.id   AF-A0A960DNN5-F1
#
_cell.length_a   1.000
_cell.length_b   1.000
_cell.length_c   1.000
_cell.angle_alpha   90.00
_cell.angle_beta   90.00
_cell.angle_gamma   90.00
#
_symmetry.space_group_name_H-M   'P 1'
#
loop_
_entity.id
_entity.type
_entity.pdbx_description
1 polymer ?
#
loop_
_entity_poly.entity_id
_entity_poly.type
_entity_poly.pdbx_seq_one_letter_code
_entity_poly.pdbx_strand_id
1 'polypeptide(L)'
;MDADALRAELRSFIATNFLFADVSSVDDEASLLTSGVIDSTGAMELISHLEELLGTSFPDDALVADNFDSVDKMLAFATPFLQ
;
A
#
# COMPACT_ATOMS: atom_id res chain seq x y z
N MET A 1 -10.45 2.86 -12.27
CA MET A 1 -9.76 1.64 -11.78
C MET A 1 -10.60 1.09 -10.65
N ASP A 2 -10.83 -0.22 -10.56
CA ASP A 2 -11.64 -0.81 -9.48
C ASP A 2 -10.77 -1.25 -8.29
N ALA A 3 -11.39 -1.43 -7.11
CA ALA A 3 -10.68 -1.81 -5.88
C ALA A 3 -9.89 -3.12 -6.01
N ASP A 4 -10.39 -4.08 -6.79
CA ASP A 4 -9.71 -5.36 -7.01
C ASP A 4 -8.42 -5.19 -7.84
N ALA A 5 -8.46 -4.29 -8.83
CA ALA A 5 -7.29 -3.94 -9.62
C ALA A 5 -6.24 -3.19 -8.79
N LEU A 6 -6.69 -2.27 -7.92
CA LEU A 6 -5.80 -1.59 -6.97
C LEU A 6 -5.14 -2.58 -6.00
N ARG A 7 -5.89 -3.57 -5.50
CA ARG A 7 -5.35 -4.62 -4.62
C ARG A 7 -4.24 -5.39 -5.33
N ALA A 8 -4.50 -5.82 -6.56
CA ALA A 8 -3.51 -6.53 -7.37
C ALA A 8 -2.24 -5.69 -7.59
N GLU A 9 -2.40 -4.39 -7.85
CA GLU A 9 -1.28 -3.48 -8.07
C GLU A 9 -0.46 -3.25 -6.80
N LEU A 10 -1.10 -3.03 -5.66
CA LEU A 10 -0.44 -2.93 -4.35
C LEU A 10 0.38 -4.19 -4.05
N ARG A 11 -0.21 -5.38 -4.24
CA ARG A 11 0.49 -6.65 -4.01
C ARG A 11 1.67 -6.83 -4.97
N SER A 12 1.50 -6.44 -6.24
CA SER A 12 2.55 -6.49 -7.26
C SER A 12 3.70 -5.53 -6.93
N PHE A 13 3.38 -4.30 -6.55
CA PHE A 13 4.35 -3.28 -6.14
C PHE A 13 5.14 -3.74 -4.91
N ILE A 14 4.43 -4.29 -3.90
CA ILE A 14 5.07 -4.80 -2.70
C ILE A 14 6.01 -5.97 -3.03
N ALA A 15 5.56 -6.92 -3.85
CA ALA A 15 6.37 -8.07 -4.26
C ALA A 15 7.60 -7.70 -5.12
N THR A 16 7.49 -6.63 -5.90
CA THR A 16 8.57 -6.17 -6.78
C THR A 16 9.59 -5.30 -6.05
N ASN A 17 9.14 -4.42 -5.16
CA ASN A 17 10.03 -3.49 -4.45
C ASN A 17 10.58 -4.05 -3.13
N PHE A 18 9.86 -4.96 -2.47
CA PHE A 18 10.26 -5.52 -1.20
C PHE A 18 10.57 -7.01 -1.32
N LEU A 19 11.88 -7.31 -1.37
CA LEU A 19 12.47 -8.64 -1.62
C LEU A 19 12.26 -9.68 -0.50
N PHE A 20 11.55 -9.34 0.59
CA PHE A 20 11.71 -10.04 1.88
C PHE A 20 10.66 -11.09 2.25
N ALA A 21 9.57 -11.26 1.50
CA ALA A 21 8.66 -12.36 1.77
C ALA A 21 7.93 -12.80 0.51
N ASP A 22 7.58 -14.08 0.48
CA ASP A 22 6.58 -14.62 -0.44
C ASP A 22 5.28 -13.81 -0.21
N VAL A 23 5.02 -12.76 -0.99
CA VAL A 23 3.85 -11.88 -0.83
C VAL A 23 2.54 -12.65 -0.98
N SER A 24 2.60 -13.83 -1.59
CA SER A 24 1.57 -14.87 -1.60
C SER A 24 1.15 -15.33 -0.20
N SER A 25 2.04 -15.25 0.79
CA SER A 25 1.84 -15.68 2.18
C SER A 25 1.48 -14.55 3.13
N VAL A 26 1.55 -13.29 2.67
CA VAL A 26 1.18 -12.12 3.46
C VAL A 26 -0.32 -11.89 3.30
N ASP A 27 -1.01 -11.92 4.43
CA ASP A 27 -2.45 -11.65 4.50
C ASP A 27 -2.71 -10.16 4.23
N ASP A 28 -3.85 -9.82 3.61
CA ASP A 28 -4.16 -8.42 3.29
C ASP A 28 -4.38 -7.59 4.57
N GLU A 29 -4.78 -8.25 5.67
CA GLU A 29 -4.95 -7.66 7.00
C GLU A 29 -3.65 -7.63 7.83
N ALA A 30 -2.59 -8.31 7.37
CA ALA A 30 -1.34 -8.38 8.12
C ALA A 30 -0.57 -7.05 8.09
N SER A 31 0.01 -6.69 9.23
CA SER A 31 0.90 -5.52 9.34
C SER A 31 2.22 -5.81 8.62
N LEU A 32 2.41 -5.14 7.49
CA LEU A 32 3.59 -5.16 6.63
C LEU A 32 4.82 -4.59 7.33
N LEU A 33 4.64 -3.57 8.18
CA LEU A 33 5.73 -2.97 8.96
C LEU A 33 6.17 -3.92 10.07
N THR A 34 5.22 -4.51 10.81
CA THR A 34 5.53 -5.43 11.91
C THR A 34 6.09 -6.76 11.39
N SER A 35 5.59 -7.24 10.24
CA SER A 35 6.12 -8.43 9.59
C SER A 35 7.50 -8.22 8.96
N GLY A 36 7.99 -6.98 8.89
CA GLY A 36 9.25 -6.63 8.23
C GLY A 36 9.20 -6.79 6.71
N VAL A 37 8.00 -6.76 6.12
CA VAL A 37 7.82 -6.79 4.66
C VAL A 37 8.17 -5.43 4.08
N ILE A 38 7.77 -4.34 4.75
CA ILE A 38 8.15 -2.98 4.40
C ILE A 38 8.86 -2.31 5.58
N ASP A 39 9.80 -1.41 5.29
CA ASP A 39 10.37 -0.50 6.27
C ASP A 39 9.65 0.86 6.24
N SER A 40 9.98 1.74 7.18
CA SER A 40 9.43 3.11 7.24
C SER A 40 9.66 3.93 5.96
N THR A 41 10.75 3.66 5.23
CA THR A 41 11.02 4.29 3.93
C THR A 41 10.15 3.71 2.83
N GLY A 42 9.89 2.40 2.86
CA GLY A 42 9.05 1.71 1.88
C GLY A 42 7.60 2.18 1.91
N ALA A 43 7.08 2.50 3.09
CA ALA A 43 5.75 3.11 3.23
C ALA A 43 5.65 4.45 2.50
N MET A 44 6.68 5.30 2.55
CA MET A 44 6.71 6.59 1.83
C MET A 44 6.76 6.40 0.31
N GLU A 45 7.51 5.42 -0.19
CA GLU A 45 7.52 5.09 -1.62
C GLU A 45 6.16 4.57 -2.11
N LEU A 46 5.49 3.74 -1.29
CA LEU A 46 4.13 3.28 -1.54
C LEU A 46 3.14 4.44 -1.64
N ILE A 47 3.22 5.40 -0.72
CA ILE A 47 2.40 6.62 -0.74
C ILE A 47 2.59 7.36 -2.06
N SER A 48 3.84 7.68 -2.42
CA SER A 48 4.11 8.41 -3.66
C SER A 48 3.65 7.65 -4.89
N HIS A 49 3.84 6.33 -4.92
CA HIS A 49 3.36 5.48 -6.00
C HIS A 49 1.83 5.52 -6.14
N LEU A 50 1.10 5.46 -5.03
CA LEU A 50 -0.36 5.56 -5.02
C LEU A 50 -0.87 6.92 -5.49
N GLU A 51 -0.22 8.02 -5.07
CA GLU A 51 -0.53 9.37 -5.54
C GLU A 51 -0.36 9.48 -7.06
N GLU A 52 0.74 8.96 -7.60
CA GLU A 52 1.00 8.91 -9.04
C GLU A 52 -0.01 8.03 -9.79
N LEU A 53 -0.31 6.84 -9.25
CA LEU A 53 -1.24 5.88 -9.85
C LEU A 53 -2.66 6.43 -9.94
N LEU A 54 -3.10 7.13 -8.89
CA LEU A 54 -4.45 7.70 -8.79
C LEU A 54 -4.53 9.11 -9.38
N GLY A 55 -3.40 9.74 -9.69
CA GLY A 55 -3.34 11.14 -10.13
C GLY A 55 -3.90 12.11 -9.08
N THR A 56 -3.72 11.78 -7.80
CA THR A 56 -4.23 12.56 -6.66
C THR A 56 -3.11 12.82 -5.67
N SER A 57 -3.32 13.77 -4.76
CA SER A 57 -2.41 13.95 -3.63
C SER A 57 -3.18 13.74 -2.33
N PHE A 58 -2.58 12.95 -1.45
CA PHE A 58 -3.17 12.63 -0.16
C PHE A 58 -2.88 13.74 0.84
N PRO A 59 -3.82 14.03 1.76
CA PRO A 59 -3.60 15.05 2.79
C PRO A 59 -2.52 14.59 3.77
N ASP A 60 -1.68 15.53 4.26
CA ASP A 60 -0.57 15.24 5.17
C ASP A 60 -0.99 14.44 6.42
N ASP A 61 -2.17 14.74 6.99
CA ASP A 61 -2.72 14.02 8.15
C ASP A 61 -2.99 12.53 7.86
N ALA A 62 -3.16 12.17 6.59
CA ALA A 62 -3.36 10.80 6.17
C ALA A 62 -2.06 10.07 5.81
N LEU A 63 -0.94 10.79 5.65
CA LEU A 63 0.39 10.23 5.34
C LEU A 63 1.07 9.61 6.57
N VAL A 64 0.31 8.83 7.33
CA VAL A 64 0.77 8.14 8.53
C VAL A 64 0.98 6.67 8.22
N ALA A 65 2.09 6.10 8.71
CA ALA A 65 2.45 4.70 8.49
C ALA A 65 1.32 3.72 8.84
N ASP A 66 0.46 4.07 9.82
CA ASP A 66 -0.69 3.24 10.20
C ASP A 66 -1.67 3.01 9.05
N ASN A 67 -1.93 4.02 8.20
CA ASN A 67 -2.81 3.90 7.04
C ASN A 67 -2.21 3.02 5.93
N PHE A 68 -0.88 2.85 5.92
CA PHE A 68 -0.13 2.08 4.93
C PHE A 68 0.47 0.79 5.51
N ASP A 69 0.04 0.43 6.72
CA ASP A 69 0.56 -0.72 7.45
C ASP A 69 0.08 -2.06 6.88
N SER A 70 -1.05 -2.10 6.17
CA SER A 70 -1.59 -3.32 5.56
C SER A 70 -2.27 -3.03 4.23
N VAL A 71 -2.41 -4.06 3.38
CA VAL A 71 -3.03 -3.91 2.06
C VAL A 71 -4.48 -3.46 2.18
N ASP A 72 -5.23 -4.01 3.14
CA ASP A 72 -6.63 -3.63 3.37
C ASP A 72 -6.78 -2.19 3.87
N LYS A 73 -5.88 -1.71 4.74
CA LYS A 73 -5.90 -0.29 5.15
C LYS A 73 -5.59 0.63 3.97
N MET A 74 -4.60 0.28 3.15
CA MET A 74 -4.27 1.05 1.95
C MET A 74 -5.44 1.08 0.96
N LEU A 75 -6.08 -0.07 0.73
CA LEU A 75 -7.28 -0.16 -0.10
C LEU A 75 -8.40 0.70 0.44
N ALA A 76 -8.74 0.57 1.72
CA ALA A 76 -9.81 1.34 2.35
C ALA A 76 -9.53 2.84 2.28
N PHE A 77 -8.26 3.24 2.43
CA PHE A 77 -7.83 4.63 2.34
C PHE A 77 -7.86 5.17 0.91
N ALA A 78 -7.41 4.39 -0.08
CA ALA A 78 -7.31 4.81 -1.47
C ALA A 78 -8.62 4.65 -2.27
N THR A 79 -9.54 3.78 -1.83
CA THR A 79 -10.83 3.53 -2.51
C THR A 79 -11.65 4.81 -2.76
N PRO A 80 -11.78 5.76 -1.81
CA PRO A 80 -12.46 7.04 -2.05
C PRO A 80 -11.86 7.90 -3.17
N PHE A 81 -10.60 7.66 -3.55
CA PHE A 81 -9.89 8.40 -4.59
C PHE A 81 -9.93 7.70 -5.95
N LEU A 82 -10.50 6.49 -6.03
CA LEU A 82 -10.70 5.79 -7.30
C LEU A 82 -11.71 6.55 -8.16
N GLN A 83 -11.35 6.76 -9.44
CA GLN A 83 -12.24 7.31 -10.48
C GLN A 83 -12.68 6.24 -11.47
#